data_AF-A0A967H6S8-F1
#
_entry.id   AF-A0A967H6S8-F1
#
_cell.length_a   1.000
_cell.length_b   1.000
_cell.length_c   1.000
_cell.angle_alpha   90.00
_cell.angle_beta   90.00
_cell.angle_gamma   90.00
#
_symmetry.space_group_name_H-M   'P 1'
#
loop_
_entity.id
_entity.type
_entity.pdbx_description
1 polymer ?
#
loop_
_entity_poly.entity_id
_entity_poly.type
_entity_poly.pdbx_seq_one_letter_code
_entity_poly.pdbx_strand_id
1 'polypeptide(L)'
;SITDPGIIIFSVFLSMGGVFWGFAVSGQTFVVIMSGIGCIALAGVAVNNCIVLVDYANILMKDGMPWEKAIMESGKTRLRPVLLTAITTVLGMIPMALGVSFDVHIFAI
;
A
#
# COMPACT_ATOMS: atom_id res chain seq x y z
N SER A 1 10.42 -19.34 -3.72
CA SER A 1 10.25 -20.18 -2.53
C SER A 1 8.78 -20.12 -2.09
N ILE A 2 8.25 -21.04 -1.28
CA ILE A 2 6.85 -20.95 -0.77
C ILE A 2 6.70 -19.81 0.27
N THR A 3 7.83 -19.32 0.80
CA THR A 3 7.88 -18.20 1.75
C THR A 3 7.50 -16.86 1.11
N ASP A 4 7.83 -16.62 -0.17
CA ASP A 4 7.58 -15.33 -0.85
C ASP A 4 6.07 -15.02 -0.94
N PRO A 5 5.20 -15.95 -1.38
CA PRO A 5 3.75 -15.77 -1.30
C PRO A 5 3.22 -15.53 0.12
N GLY A 6 3.81 -16.19 1.13
CA GLY A 6 3.40 -16.03 2.52
C GLY A 6 3.61 -14.59 3.03
N ILE A 7 4.75 -13.98 2.70
CA ILE A 7 5.06 -12.60 3.06
C ILE A 7 4.09 -11.62 2.37
N ILE A 8 3.76 -11.87 1.10
CA ILE A 8 2.82 -11.04 0.33
C ILE A 8 1.41 -11.08 0.94
N ILE A 9 0.91 -12.26 1.31
CA ILE A 9 -0.41 -12.39 1.95
C ILE A 9 -0.43 -11.74 3.33
N PHE A 10 0.68 -11.83 4.09
CA PHE A 10 0.81 -11.16 5.37
C PHE A 10 0.73 -9.62 5.23
N SER A 11 1.28 -9.05 4.15
CA SER A 11 1.13 -7.62 3.84
C SER A 11 -0.34 -7.19 3.65
N VAL A 12 -1.16 -8.05 3.04
CA VAL A 12 -2.62 -7.81 2.91
C VAL A 12 -3.31 -7.77 4.27
N PHE A 13 -2.94 -8.69 5.15
CA PHE A 13 -3.49 -8.70 6.51
C PHE A 13 -3.13 -7.42 7.28
N LEU A 14 -1.89 -6.94 7.13
CA LEU A 14 -1.44 -5.69 7.71
C LEU A 14 -2.21 -4.47 7.14
N SER A 15 -2.50 -4.45 5.83
CA SER A 15 -3.25 -3.35 5.22
C SER A 15 -4.70 -3.29 5.71
N MET A 16 -5.35 -4.44 5.89
CA MET A 16 -6.67 -4.51 6.52
C MET A 16 -6.67 -3.93 7.94
N GLY A 17 -5.63 -4.20 8.73
CA GLY A 17 -5.46 -3.60 10.05
C GLY A 17 -5.46 -2.06 10.00
N GLY A 18 -4.80 -1.48 9.01
CA GLY A 18 -4.80 -0.03 8.78
C GLY A 18 -6.19 0.53 8.43
N VAL A 19 -6.99 -0.20 7.65
CA VAL A 19 -8.37 0.21 7.33
C VAL A 19 -9.24 0.26 8.58
N PHE A 20 -9.25 -0.80 9.38
CA PHE A 20 -10.04 -0.84 10.62
C PHE A 20 -9.58 0.22 11.61
N TRP A 21 -8.28 0.47 11.70
CA TRP A 21 -7.74 1.58 12.49
C TRP A 21 -8.23 2.94 11.99
N GLY A 22 -8.24 3.15 10.67
CA GLY A 22 -8.79 4.37 10.06
C GLY A 22 -10.27 4.59 10.41
N PHE A 23 -11.09 3.54 10.30
CA PHE A 23 -12.50 3.60 10.71
C PHE A 23 -12.66 3.90 12.21
N ALA A 24 -11.82 3.31 13.07
CA ALA A 24 -11.86 3.56 14.50
C ALA A 24 -11.55 5.03 14.84
N VAL A 25 -10.61 5.65 14.13
CA VAL A 25 -10.26 7.07 14.33
C VAL A 25 -11.32 8.02 13.73
N SER A 26 -11.86 7.70 12.55
CA SER A 26 -12.86 8.55 11.88
C SER A 26 -14.27 8.43 12.47
N GLY A 27 -14.54 7.40 13.29
CA GLY A 27 -15.86 7.14 13.89
C GLY A 27 -16.97 6.81 12.87
N GLN A 28 -16.59 6.51 11.63
CA GLN A 28 -17.52 6.21 10.53
C GLN A 28 -17.96 4.74 10.59
N THR A 29 -19.19 4.45 10.16
CA THR A 29 -19.69 3.08 10.07
C THR A 29 -19.11 2.36 8.85
N PHE A 30 -18.73 1.10 9.01
CA PHE A 30 -18.27 0.26 7.91
C PHE A 30 -19.45 -0.13 7.00
N VAL A 31 -19.44 0.38 5.76
CA VAL A 31 -20.46 0.06 4.75
C VAL A 31 -19.86 -0.93 3.76
N VAL A 32 -20.40 -2.16 3.71
CA VAL A 32 -19.80 -3.30 3.00
C VAL A 32 -19.39 -2.98 1.56
N ILE A 33 -20.23 -2.27 0.80
CA ILE A 33 -19.95 -1.99 -0.62
C ILE A 33 -18.82 -0.95 -0.76
N MET A 34 -18.99 0.25 -0.18
CA MET A 34 -18.02 1.35 -0.32
C MET A 34 -16.69 1.03 0.37
N SER A 35 -16.75 0.55 1.62
CA SER A 35 -15.57 0.16 2.38
C SER A 35 -14.89 -1.07 1.77
N GLY A 36 -15.66 -2.02 1.22
CA GLY A 36 -15.12 -3.20 0.54
C GLY A 36 -14.30 -2.86 -0.70
N ILE A 37 -14.78 -1.95 -1.55
CA ILE A 37 -14.03 -1.46 -2.72
C ILE A 37 -12.72 -0.79 -2.26
N GLY A 38 -12.78 0.04 -1.20
CA GLY A 38 -11.59 0.66 -0.62
C GLY A 38 -10.58 -0.36 -0.09
N CYS A 39 -11.03 -1.40 0.63
CA CYS A 39 -10.18 -2.48 1.11
C CYS A 39 -9.47 -3.22 -0.03
N ILE A 40 -10.19 -3.56 -1.11
CA ILE A 40 -9.62 -4.27 -2.26
C ILE A 40 -8.58 -3.40 -2.97
N ALA A 41 -8.89 -2.11 -3.18
CA ALA A 41 -7.96 -1.17 -3.79
C ALA A 41 -6.67 -1.03 -2.95
N LEU A 42 -6.80 -0.86 -1.63
CA LEU A 42 -5.66 -0.74 -0.72
C LEU A 42 -4.84 -2.05 -0.68
N ALA A 43 -5.50 -3.20 -0.65
CA ALA A 43 -4.84 -4.50 -0.73
C ALA A 43 -4.04 -4.65 -2.03
N GLY A 44 -4.58 -4.22 -3.17
CA GLY A 44 -3.86 -4.22 -4.44
C GLY A 44 -2.60 -3.37 -4.43
N VAL A 45 -2.66 -2.15 -3.86
CA VAL A 45 -1.48 -1.28 -3.71
C VAL A 45 -0.44 -1.91 -2.77
N ALA A 46 -0.87 -2.45 -1.64
CA ALA A 46 0.03 -3.11 -0.68
C ALA A 46 0.72 -4.35 -1.26
N VAL A 47 -0.02 -5.15 -2.04
CA VAL A 47 0.51 -6.33 -2.74
C VAL A 47 1.52 -5.93 -3.80
N ASN A 48 1.22 -4.92 -4.62
CA ASN A 48 2.15 -4.45 -5.66
C ASN A 48 3.48 -3.98 -5.06
N ASN A 49 3.41 -3.14 -4.02
CA ASN A 49 4.59 -2.65 -3.32
C ASN A 49 5.41 -3.79 -2.69
N CYS A 50 4.74 -4.81 -2.14
CA CYS A 50 5.41 -5.97 -1.55
C CYS A 50 6.07 -6.88 -2.60
N ILE A 51 5.36 -7.19 -3.69
CA ILE A 51 5.89 -8.03 -4.78
C ILE A 51 7.18 -7.43 -5.34
N VAL A 52 7.19 -6.13 -5.65
CA VAL A 52 8.36 -5.47 -6.24
C VAL A 52 9.57 -5.50 -5.29
N LEU A 53 9.35 -5.39 -3.98
CA LEU A 53 10.43 -5.45 -2.98
C LEU A 53 10.97 -6.87 -2.82
N VAL A 54 10.08 -7.85 -2.66
CA VAL A 54 10.45 -9.26 -2.47
C VAL A 54 11.09 -9.84 -3.72
N ASP A 55 10.60 -9.50 -4.91
CA ASP A 55 11.18 -9.93 -6.18
C ASP A 55 12.59 -9.37 -6.37
N TYR A 56 12.80 -8.08 -6.05
CA TYR A 56 14.14 -7.47 -6.12
C TYR A 56 15.12 -8.08 -5.10
N ALA A 57 14.66 -8.41 -3.89
CA ALA A 57 15.47 -9.14 -2.91
C ALA A 57 15.87 -10.53 -3.43
N ASN A 58 14.93 -11.26 -4.05
CA ASN A 58 15.18 -12.57 -4.64
C ASN A 58 16.16 -12.51 -5.82
N ILE A 59 16.10 -11.46 -6.65
CA ILE A 59 17.07 -11.23 -7.74
C ILE A 59 18.48 -11.04 -7.16
N LEU A 60 18.65 -10.18 -6.15
CA LEU A 60 19.95 -9.96 -5.50
C LEU A 60 20.50 -11.25 -4.87
N MET A 61 19.66 -12.07 -4.26
CA MET A 61 20.07 -13.38 -3.73
C MET A 61 20.50 -14.36 -4.83
N LYS A 62 19.82 -14.35 -5.98
CA LYS A 62 20.19 -15.17 -7.15
C LYS A 62 21.52 -14.74 -7.77
N ASP A 63 21.85 -13.46 -7.70
CA ASP A 63 23.14 -12.90 -8.13
C ASP A 63 24.29 -13.21 -7.14
N GLY A 64 24.04 -14.06 -6.15
CA GLY A 64 25.04 -14.54 -5.19
C GLY A 64 25.21 -13.65 -3.96
N MET A 65 24.36 -12.63 -3.78
CA MET A 65 24.41 -11.79 -2.58
C MET A 65 23.89 -12.54 -1.35
N PRO A 66 24.57 -12.47 -0.19
CA PRO A 66 24.06 -13.02 1.06
C PRO A 66 22.69 -12.42 1.42
N TRP A 67 21.80 -13.22 2.00
CA TRP A 67 20.41 -12.84 2.27
C TRP A 67 20.28 -11.54 3.09
N GLU A 68 21.14 -11.33 4.11
CA GLU A 68 21.14 -10.12 4.94
C GLU A 68 21.43 -8.86 4.12
N LYS A 69 22.43 -8.95 3.23
CA LYS A 69 22.81 -7.84 2.35
C LYS A 69 21.74 -7.60 1.29
N ALA A 70 21.16 -8.66 0.73
CA ALA A 70 20.11 -8.56 -0.27
C ALA A 70 18.86 -7.84 0.29
N ILE A 71 18.48 -8.11 1.54
CA ILE A 71 17.34 -7.43 2.19
C ILE A 71 17.66 -5.95 2.48
N MET A 72 18.87 -5.63 2.97
CA MET A 72 19.26 -4.24 3.20
C MET A 72 19.30 -3.41 1.91
N GLU A 73 19.89 -3.95 0.85
CA GLU A 73 19.99 -3.26 -0.44
C GLU A 73 18.63 -3.14 -1.12
N SER A 74 17.82 -4.22 -1.09
CA SER A 74 16.46 -4.17 -1.65
C SER A 74 15.59 -3.16 -0.94
N GLY A 75 15.67 -3.10 0.39
CA GLY A 75 15.03 -2.10 1.23
C GLY A 75 15.45 -0.69 0.83
N LYS A 76 16.75 -0.38 0.79
CA LYS A 76 17.25 0.97 0.43
C LYS A 76 16.78 1.43 -0.95
N THR A 77 16.88 0.57 -1.96
CA THR A 77 16.53 0.95 -3.34
C THR A 77 15.03 1.13 -3.52
N ARG A 78 14.21 0.28 -2.88
CA ARG A 78 12.74 0.28 -3.07
C ARG A 78 11.98 1.16 -2.08
N LEU A 79 12.58 1.53 -0.94
CA LEU A 79 11.95 2.38 0.06
C LEU A 79 11.48 3.71 -0.54
N ARG A 80 12.29 4.35 -1.38
CA ARG A 80 11.92 5.62 -2.04
C ARG A 80 10.69 5.47 -2.95
N PRO A 81 10.66 4.53 -3.92
CA PRO A 81 9.46 4.24 -4.70
C PRO A 81 8.22 3.91 -3.86
N VAL A 82 8.34 3.02 -2.86
CA VAL A 82 7.21 2.57 -2.05
C VAL A 82 6.60 3.73 -1.24
N LEU A 83 7.46 4.57 -0.64
CA LEU A 83 7.00 5.76 0.09
C LEU A 83 6.35 6.78 -0.85
N LEU A 84 6.89 7.00 -2.05
CA LEU A 84 6.31 7.92 -3.02
C LEU A 84 4.89 7.49 -3.42
N THR A 85 4.69 6.20 -3.70
CA THR A 85 3.37 5.65 -4.02
C THR A 85 2.42 5.84 -2.83
N ALA A 86 2.83 5.45 -1.63
CA ALA A 86 2.00 5.58 -0.43
C ALA A 86 1.59 7.04 -0.16
N ILE A 87 2.55 7.97 -0.22
CA ILE A 87 2.31 9.40 0.00
C ILE A 87 1.38 9.95 -1.07
N THR A 88 1.62 9.64 -2.35
CA THR A 88 0.79 10.14 -3.46
C THR A 88 -0.64 9.61 -3.35
N THR A 89 -0.83 8.34 -2.98
CA THR A 89 -2.14 7.75 -2.75
C THR A 89 -2.87 8.44 -1.60
N VAL A 90 -2.18 8.68 -0.46
CA VAL A 90 -2.77 9.41 0.67
C VAL A 90 -3.15 10.82 0.25
N LEU A 91 -2.21 11.59 -0.33
CA LEU A 91 -2.45 12.97 -0.76
C LEU A 91 -3.59 13.08 -1.78
N GLY A 92 -3.66 12.16 -2.74
CA GLY A 92 -4.73 12.14 -3.75
C GLY A 92 -6.12 11.85 -3.17
N MET A 93 -6.20 11.09 -2.08
CA MET A 93 -7.46 10.74 -1.43
C MET A 93 -7.88 11.70 -0.32
N ILE A 94 -6.99 12.56 0.20
CA ILE A 94 -7.33 13.59 1.21
C ILE A 94 -8.55 14.44 0.83
N PRO A 95 -8.63 15.08 -0.36
CA PRO A 95 -9.77 15.93 -0.70
C PRO A 95 -11.08 15.14 -0.80
N MET A 96 -11.03 13.93 -1.36
CA MET A 96 -12.19 13.03 -1.41
C MET A 96 -12.66 12.61 -0.01
N ALA A 97 -11.73 12.31 0.89
CA ALA A 97 -12.02 11.92 2.26
C ALA A 97 -12.61 13.08 3.09
N LEU A 98 -12.20 14.31 2.81
CA LEU A 98 -12.73 15.52 3.45
C LEU A 98 -14.03 16.04 2.79
N GLY A 99 -14.48 15.42 1.69
CA GLY A 99 -15.68 15.86 0.96
C GLY A 99 -15.49 17.13 0.13
N VAL A 100 -14.24 17.58 -0.08
CA VAL A 100 -13.93 18.74 -0.92
C VAL A 100 -14.04 18.32 -2.38
N SER A 101 -15.20 18.63 -2.99
CA SER A 101 -15.48 18.32 -4.39
C SER A 101 -15.22 19.56 -5.25
N PHE A 102 -14.13 19.57 -6.01
CA PHE A 102 -13.89 20.62 -7.00
C PHE A 102 -14.73 20.34 -8.24
N ASP A 103 -15.85 21.06 -8.39
CA ASP A 103 -16.62 21.03 -9.63
C ASP A 103 -15.88 21.87 -10.69
N VAL A 104 -15.40 21.21 -11.75
CA VAL A 104 -14.66 21.89 -12.83
C VAL A 104 -15.61 22.51 -13.88
N HIS A 105 -16.90 22.18 -13.85
CA HIS A 105 -17.91 22.75 -14.75
C HIS A 105 -18.45 24.09 -14.22
N ILE A 106 -18.47 24.25 -12.90
CA ILE A 106 -18.79 25.48 -12.20
C ILE A 106 -17.60 25.73 -11.29
N PHE A 107 -16.61 26.53 -11.72
CA PHE A 107 -15.42 26.92 -10.94
C PHE A 107 -15.82 27.60 -9.61
N ALA A 108 -16.28 26.81 -8.65
CA ALA A 108 -16.78 27.20 -7.35
C ALA A 108 -16.46 26.06 -6.36
N ILE A 109 -16.14 26.48 -5.13
CA ILE A 109 -15.80 25.63 -3.99
C ILE A 109 -17.06 25.41 -3.17
#